data_AF-A0A7S1TCK8-F1
#
_entry.id   AF-A0A7S1TCK8-F1
#
_cell.length_a   1.000
_cell.length_b   1.000
_cell.length_c   1.000
_cell.angle_alpha   90.00
_cell.angle_beta   90.00
_cell.angle_gamma   90.00
#
_symmetry.space_group_name_H-M   'P 1'
#
loop_
_entity.id
_entity.type
_entity.pdbx_description
1 polymer ?
#
loop_
_entity_poly.entity_id
_entity_poly.type
_entity_poly.pdbx_seq_one_letter_code
_entity_poly.pdbx_strand_id
1 'polypeptide(L)'
;SEADVNSDMREELACEVEALEAIFGPEYTVLENEGMDNARFEILLNDDELGVRSRLVFGYTPGYPDKVPNIVVQADAGLSAPRRIALQRTIEEEAMANLSTPMIFTLHAAAKEWISRNLVGDGNEDEDLESDVTFETRDEEQEKSNQAQEMKKFHGTPVTAETFAEWRERFEWEVREQSQTMEKKHQDKPTGRDYFMQNKAIVTEEAEAFWEAEAAMYDNGDN
;
A
#
# COMPACT_ATOMS: atom_id res chain seq x y z
N SER A 1 -0.32 8.65 -25.98
CA SER A 1 0.10 10.05 -26.21
C SER A 1 0.37 10.68 -24.85
N GLU A 2 1.21 11.72 -24.71
CA GLU A 2 1.42 12.40 -23.39
C GLU A 2 0.11 12.90 -22.76
N ALA A 3 -0.90 13.21 -23.59
CA ALA A 3 -2.24 13.58 -23.14
C ALA A 3 -3.02 12.42 -22.49
N ASP A 4 -2.79 11.17 -22.91
CA ASP A 4 -3.46 10.00 -22.31
C ASP A 4 -2.88 9.72 -20.92
N VAL A 5 -1.55 9.76 -20.77
CA VAL A 5 -0.86 9.53 -19.48
C VAL A 5 -1.24 10.59 -18.43
N ASN A 6 -1.37 11.85 -18.84
CA ASN A 6 -1.79 12.92 -17.94
C ASN A 6 -3.30 12.83 -17.58
N SER A 7 -4.12 12.22 -18.43
CA SER A 7 -5.52 11.94 -18.10
C SER A 7 -5.61 10.88 -17.01
N ASP A 8 -4.91 9.75 -17.20
CA ASP A 8 -4.91 8.63 -16.26
C ASP A 8 -4.40 9.07 -14.87
N MET A 9 -3.31 9.84 -14.81
CA MET A 9 -2.77 10.35 -13.54
C MET A 9 -3.76 11.24 -12.78
N ARG A 10 -4.55 12.04 -13.50
CA ARG A 10 -5.58 12.91 -12.89
C ARG A 10 -6.79 12.12 -12.42
N GLU A 11 -7.15 11.06 -13.13
CA GLU A 11 -8.21 10.13 -12.70
C GLU A 11 -7.79 9.36 -11.45
N GLU A 12 -6.54 8.89 -11.37
CA GLU A 12 -5.99 8.24 -10.19
C GLU A 12 -5.98 9.19 -8.98
N LEU A 13 -5.57 10.44 -9.17
CA LEU A 13 -5.59 11.45 -8.12
C LEU A 13 -7.03 11.76 -7.66
N ALA A 14 -7.97 11.85 -8.61
CA ALA A 14 -9.38 12.06 -8.27
C ALA A 14 -9.94 10.91 -7.44
N CYS A 15 -9.62 9.67 -7.81
CA CYS A 15 -9.97 8.48 -7.05
C CYS A 15 -9.35 8.49 -5.65
N GLU A 16 -8.08 8.91 -5.52
CA GLU A 16 -7.44 9.04 -4.20
C GLU A 16 -8.16 10.07 -3.34
N VAL A 17 -8.44 11.26 -3.87
CA VAL A 17 -9.12 12.32 -3.11
C VAL A 17 -10.50 11.87 -2.65
N GLU A 18 -11.30 11.24 -3.52
CA GLU A 18 -12.61 10.69 -3.14
C GLU A 18 -12.47 9.62 -2.05
N ALA A 19 -11.46 8.75 -2.15
CA ALA A 19 -11.18 7.76 -1.12
C ALA A 19 -10.79 8.40 0.22
N LEU A 20 -9.94 9.44 0.21
CA LEU A 20 -9.55 10.17 1.42
C LEU A 20 -10.74 10.87 2.07
N GLU A 21 -11.60 11.52 1.29
CA GLU A 21 -12.83 12.13 1.78
C GLU A 21 -13.77 11.09 2.40
N ALA A 22 -13.88 9.90 1.81
CA ALA A 22 -14.70 8.80 2.33
C ALA A 22 -14.12 8.17 3.61
N ILE A 23 -12.79 8.00 3.69
CA ILE A 23 -12.11 7.39 4.84
C ILE A 23 -12.11 8.32 6.04
N PHE A 24 -11.76 9.59 5.82
CA PHE A 24 -11.52 10.55 6.91
C PHE A 24 -12.71 11.44 7.21
N GLY A 25 -13.62 11.66 6.25
CA GLY A 25 -14.83 12.45 6.44
C GLY A 25 -14.56 13.80 7.13
N PRO A 26 -15.00 13.99 8.40
CA PRO A 26 -14.78 15.23 9.14
C PRO A 26 -13.30 15.50 9.51
N GLU A 27 -12.42 14.49 9.44
CA GLU A 27 -10.99 14.62 9.74
C GLU A 27 -10.19 15.19 8.57
N TYR A 28 -10.78 15.27 7.37
CA TYR A 28 -10.16 15.82 6.16
C TYR A 28 -10.63 17.25 5.91
N THR A 29 -9.70 18.19 5.80
CA THR A 29 -10.00 19.62 5.55
C THR A 29 -9.14 20.16 4.41
N VAL A 30 -9.79 20.69 3.37
CA VAL A 30 -9.10 21.34 2.26
C VAL A 30 -8.71 22.77 2.67
N LEU A 31 -7.43 23.11 2.53
CA LEU A 31 -6.87 24.43 2.85
C LEU A 31 -6.86 25.33 1.61
N GLU A 32 -6.31 24.82 0.52
CA GLU A 32 -6.17 25.53 -0.75
C GLU A 32 -6.51 24.58 -1.89
N ASN A 33 -7.35 25.03 -2.83
CA ASN A 33 -7.71 24.27 -4.02
C ASN A 33 -7.38 25.10 -5.27
N GLU A 34 -6.09 25.21 -5.56
CA GLU A 34 -5.55 25.87 -6.76
C GLU A 34 -5.46 24.89 -7.96
N GLY A 35 -6.25 23.81 -7.93
CA GLY A 35 -6.23 22.72 -8.91
C GLY A 35 -5.62 21.43 -8.35
N MET A 36 -5.84 20.33 -9.06
CA MET A 36 -5.42 18.97 -8.67
C MET A 36 -3.93 18.88 -8.32
N ASP A 37 -3.06 19.58 -9.07
CA ASP A 37 -1.60 19.45 -8.93
C ASP A 37 -0.99 20.28 -7.79
N ASN A 38 -1.75 21.20 -7.18
CA ASN A 38 -1.28 22.11 -6.12
C ASN A 38 -2.27 22.22 -4.95
N ALA A 39 -3.22 21.30 -4.83
CA ALA A 39 -4.15 21.33 -3.72
C ALA A 39 -3.40 21.08 -2.40
N ARG A 40 -3.77 21.82 -1.37
CA ARG A 40 -3.31 21.62 0.00
C ARG A 40 -4.48 21.27 0.89
N PHE A 41 -4.28 20.27 1.72
CA PHE A 41 -5.28 19.79 2.66
C PHE A 41 -4.60 19.31 3.93
N GLU A 42 -5.36 19.21 5.00
CA GLU A 42 -4.91 18.66 6.27
C GLU A 42 -5.77 17.48 6.68
N ILE A 43 -5.14 16.51 7.32
CA ILE A 43 -5.80 15.35 7.92
C ILE A 43 -5.50 15.34 9.42
N LEU A 44 -6.54 15.20 10.25
CA LEU A 44 -6.37 15.09 11.69
C LEU A 44 -5.58 13.82 12.06
N LEU A 45 -4.65 14.01 12.99
CA LEU A 45 -3.82 12.98 13.59
C LEU A 45 -4.00 13.06 15.11
N ASN A 46 -5.21 12.72 15.55
CA ASN A 46 -5.60 12.72 16.95
C ASN A 46 -5.51 11.31 17.52
N ASP A 47 -4.99 11.23 18.74
CA ASP A 47 -5.00 10.04 19.58
C ASP A 47 -5.41 10.47 21.00
N ASP A 48 -6.69 10.28 21.32
CA ASP A 48 -7.26 10.70 22.61
C ASP A 48 -6.70 9.89 23.78
N GLU A 49 -6.27 8.64 23.55
CA GLU A 49 -5.71 7.78 24.58
C GLU A 49 -4.30 8.26 25.00
N LEU A 50 -3.54 8.77 24.03
CA LEU A 50 -2.19 9.31 24.24
C LEU A 50 -2.17 10.84 24.46
N GLY A 51 -3.33 11.50 24.41
CA GLY A 51 -3.44 12.95 24.56
C GLY A 51 -2.78 13.75 23.44
N VAL A 52 -2.63 13.13 22.26
CA VAL A 52 -2.02 13.75 21.09
C VAL A 52 -3.07 14.41 20.23
N ARG A 53 -2.83 15.68 19.89
CA ARG A 53 -3.58 16.39 18.85
C ARG A 53 -2.59 16.99 17.87
N SER A 54 -2.50 16.38 16.70
CA SER A 54 -1.65 16.83 15.61
C SER A 54 -2.42 16.82 14.30
N ARG A 55 -1.88 17.49 13.29
CA ARG A 55 -2.43 17.59 11.93
C ARG A 55 -1.31 17.34 10.94
N LEU A 56 -1.60 16.53 9.93
CA LEU A 56 -0.70 16.34 8.79
C LEU A 56 -1.19 17.21 7.66
N VAL A 57 -0.38 18.20 7.28
CA VAL A 57 -0.66 19.06 6.14
C VAL A 57 0.06 18.50 4.92
N PHE A 58 -0.73 18.16 3.90
CA PHE A 58 -0.24 17.67 2.62
C PHE A 58 -0.44 18.72 1.54
N GLY A 59 0.52 18.84 0.64
CA GLY A 59 0.40 19.58 -0.61
C GLY A 59 0.81 18.70 -1.77
N TYR A 60 -0.08 18.51 -2.74
CA TYR A 60 0.29 17.80 -3.96
C TYR A 60 1.40 18.54 -4.71
N THR A 61 2.29 17.78 -5.35
CA THR A 61 3.38 18.30 -6.16
C THR A 61 3.17 17.92 -7.63
N PRO A 62 3.66 18.72 -8.59
CA PRO A 62 3.59 18.36 -10.00
C PRO A 62 4.38 17.07 -10.30
N GLY A 63 3.64 15.98 -10.54
CA GLY A 63 4.17 14.64 -10.75
C GLY A 63 3.97 13.69 -9.56
N TYR A 64 3.14 14.02 -8.58
CA TYR A 64 2.61 13.04 -7.64
C TYR A 64 1.76 11.98 -8.39
N PRO A 65 1.88 10.67 -8.08
CA PRO A 65 2.63 10.06 -6.97
C PRO A 65 4.10 9.70 -7.25
N ASP A 66 4.62 9.98 -8.45
CA ASP A 66 6.04 9.73 -8.79
C ASP A 66 7.01 10.67 -8.07
N LYS A 67 6.48 11.76 -7.50
CA LYS A 67 7.21 12.66 -6.61
C LYS A 67 6.52 12.75 -5.26
N VAL A 68 7.35 12.93 -4.25
CA VAL A 68 6.93 13.10 -2.86
C VAL A 68 6.04 14.35 -2.75
N PRO A 69 4.89 14.28 -2.05
CA PRO A 69 4.09 15.45 -1.75
C PRO A 69 4.81 16.33 -0.72
N ASN A 70 4.45 17.60 -0.64
CA ASN A 70 4.93 18.45 0.44
C ASN A 70 4.20 18.06 1.75
N ILE A 71 4.94 17.65 2.78
CA ILE A 71 4.37 17.12 4.02
C ILE A 71 4.86 17.99 5.18
N VAL A 72 3.94 18.43 6.04
CA VAL A 72 4.27 19.19 7.25
C VAL A 72 3.46 18.65 8.44
N VAL A 73 4.17 18.24 9.49
CA VAL A 73 3.56 17.85 10.77
C VAL A 73 3.31 19.10 11.61
N GLN A 74 2.04 19.41 11.86
CA GLN A 74 1.62 20.44 12.82
C GLN A 74 1.19 19.77 14.14
N ALA A 75 1.93 20.06 15.22
CA ALA A 75 1.61 19.54 16.55
C ALA A 75 0.88 20.61 17.37
N ASP A 76 -0.38 20.36 17.72
CA ASP A 76 -1.18 21.25 18.58
C ASP A 76 -1.05 20.86 20.07
N ALA A 77 -0.96 19.57 20.39
CA ALA A 77 -0.72 19.04 21.73
C ALA A 77 -0.11 17.61 21.71
N GLY A 78 0.61 17.25 22.77
CA GLY A 78 1.10 15.87 23.00
C GLY A 78 2.39 15.49 22.28
N LEU A 79 2.91 16.33 21.37
CA LEU A 79 4.22 16.13 20.72
C LEU A 79 5.21 17.23 21.14
N SER A 80 6.35 16.81 21.72
CA SER A 80 7.49 17.69 21.95
C SER A 80 8.19 18.04 20.62
N ALA A 81 8.97 19.14 20.61
CA ALA A 81 9.68 19.56 19.39
C ALA A 81 10.64 18.48 18.83
N PRO A 82 11.44 17.75 19.65
CA PRO A 82 12.27 16.65 19.16
C PRO A 82 11.45 15.52 18.53
N ARG A 83 10.34 15.12 19.18
CA ARG A 83 9.46 14.06 18.67
C ARG A 83 8.78 14.45 17.37
N ARG A 84 8.39 15.71 17.21
CA ARG A 84 7.85 16.22 15.95
C ARG A 84 8.88 16.13 14.81
N ILE A 85 10.15 16.46 15.08
CA ILE A 85 11.23 16.35 14.07
C ILE A 85 11.45 14.89 13.69
N ALA A 86 11.50 13.99 14.67
CA ALA A 86 11.64 12.57 14.42
C ALA A 86 10.46 12.00 13.60
N LEU A 87 9.22 12.37 13.94
CA LEU A 87 8.03 12.00 13.17
C LEU A 87 8.08 12.52 11.74
N GLN A 88 8.43 13.79 11.55
CA GLN A 88 8.57 14.39 10.22
C GLN A 88 9.56 13.60 9.36
N ARG A 89 10.73 13.27 9.91
CA ARG A 89 11.76 12.46 9.23
C ARG A 89 11.24 11.08 8.84
N THR A 90 10.57 10.37 9.76
CA THR A 90 10.02 9.04 9.46
C THR A 90 8.98 9.11 8.33
N ILE A 91 8.09 10.11 8.34
CA ILE A 91 7.09 10.26 7.29
C ILE A 91 7.75 10.57 5.93
N GLU A 92 8.82 11.39 5.91
CA GLU A 92 9.58 11.68 4.69
C GLU A 92 10.27 10.42 4.14
N GLU A 93 10.87 9.60 5.00
CA GLU A 93 11.49 8.31 4.64
C GLU A 93 10.44 7.34 4.05
N GLU A 94 9.26 7.24 4.67
CA GLU A 94 8.15 6.43 4.16
C GLU A 94 7.63 6.95 2.81
N ALA A 95 7.59 8.26 2.61
CA ALA A 95 7.12 8.83 1.35
C ALA A 95 8.09 8.53 0.19
N MET A 96 9.40 8.48 0.45
CA MET A 96 10.39 8.04 -0.53
C MET A 96 10.27 6.55 -0.87
N ALA A 97 9.82 5.72 0.09
CA ALA A 97 9.63 4.29 -0.13
C ALA A 97 8.35 3.98 -0.93
N ASN A 98 7.34 4.85 -0.89
CA ASN A 98 6.02 4.64 -1.50
C ASN A 98 5.81 5.43 -2.82
N LEU A 99 6.89 5.80 -3.51
CA LEU A 99 6.83 6.47 -4.81
C LEU A 99 6.14 5.60 -5.89
N SER A 100 5.55 6.26 -6.88
CA SER A 100 4.79 5.63 -7.99
C SER A 100 3.44 5.03 -7.57
N THR A 101 2.99 5.27 -6.34
CA THR A 101 1.67 4.87 -5.85
C THR A 101 1.05 5.95 -4.97
N PRO A 102 -0.29 6.14 -4.99
CA PRO A 102 -0.99 6.97 -4.01
C PRO A 102 -0.62 6.56 -2.58
N MET A 103 -0.06 7.50 -1.83
CA MET A 103 0.61 7.25 -0.55
C MET A 103 0.03 8.05 0.62
N ILE A 104 -0.93 8.97 0.41
CA ILE A 104 -1.39 9.86 1.49
C ILE A 104 -1.95 9.08 2.69
N PHE A 105 -2.77 8.05 2.40
CA PHE A 105 -3.29 7.17 3.44
C PHE A 105 -2.17 6.41 4.16
N THR A 106 -1.20 5.87 3.42
CA THR A 106 -0.05 5.14 3.97
C THR A 106 0.77 6.04 4.91
N LEU A 107 1.01 7.29 4.53
CA LEU A 107 1.73 8.27 5.35
C LEU A 107 0.96 8.61 6.63
N HIS A 108 -0.37 8.79 6.54
CA HIS A 108 -1.21 9.00 7.72
C HIS A 108 -1.19 7.81 8.67
N ALA A 109 -1.29 6.59 8.15
CA ALA A 109 -1.22 5.37 8.93
C ALA A 109 0.14 5.18 9.59
N ALA A 110 1.23 5.43 8.86
CA ALA A 110 2.59 5.40 9.40
C ALA A 110 2.79 6.44 10.52
N ALA A 111 2.23 7.64 10.36
CA ALA A 111 2.27 8.65 11.40
C ALA A 111 1.50 8.24 12.67
N LYS A 112 0.31 7.62 12.53
CA LYS A 112 -0.45 7.06 13.65
C LYS A 112 0.36 5.97 14.36
N GLU A 113 0.92 5.04 13.60
CA GLU A 113 1.72 3.95 14.17
C GLU A 113 2.96 4.47 14.88
N TRP A 114 3.64 5.48 14.32
CA TRP A 114 4.79 6.12 14.95
C TRP A 114 4.40 6.77 16.28
N ILE A 115 3.28 7.49 16.34
CA ILE A 115 2.79 8.09 17.59
C ILE A 115 2.50 7.00 18.61
N SER A 116 1.76 5.96 18.23
CA SER A 116 1.47 4.86 19.15
C SER A 116 2.76 4.21 19.65
N ARG A 117 3.73 3.93 18.78
CA ARG A 117 4.99 3.28 19.17
C ARG A 117 5.86 4.14 20.10
N ASN A 118 5.96 5.44 19.82
CA ASN A 118 6.88 6.33 20.53
C ASN A 118 6.26 6.98 21.79
N LEU A 119 4.93 6.95 21.95
CA LEU A 119 4.26 7.49 23.14
C LEU A 119 3.68 6.41 24.06
N VAL A 120 3.38 5.19 23.57
CA VAL A 120 2.88 4.08 24.43
C VAL A 120 3.96 3.53 25.39
N GLY A 121 5.21 4.00 25.31
CA GLY A 121 6.31 3.64 26.21
C GLY A 121 6.69 4.69 27.24
N ASP A 122 6.02 5.85 27.29
CA ASP A 122 6.50 7.00 28.05
C ASP A 122 6.17 6.93 29.55
N GLY A 123 6.92 6.07 30.21
CA GLY A 123 7.17 6.13 31.63
C GLY A 123 8.67 6.04 31.87
N ASN A 124 9.45 7.03 31.38
CA ASN A 124 10.90 7.26 31.62
C ASN A 124 11.88 6.89 30.47
N GLU A 125 11.80 7.50 29.28
CA GLU A 125 12.87 7.37 28.25
C GLU A 125 13.19 8.69 27.52
N ASP A 126 13.17 9.83 28.23
CA ASP A 126 13.63 11.12 27.67
C ASP A 126 15.17 11.23 27.57
N GLU A 127 15.94 10.23 28.02
CA GLU A 127 17.42 10.27 28.05
C GLU A 127 18.08 9.82 26.73
N ASP A 128 17.45 9.00 25.90
CA ASP A 128 18.11 8.46 24.70
C ASP A 128 18.05 9.41 23.50
N LEU A 129 17.04 10.30 23.43
CA LEU A 129 16.85 11.23 22.31
C LEU A 129 17.70 12.51 22.40
N GLU A 130 18.19 12.90 23.58
CA GLU A 130 19.09 14.06 23.72
C GLU A 130 20.54 13.75 23.29
N SER A 131 20.94 12.47 23.29
CA SER A 131 22.30 12.05 22.99
C SER A 131 22.67 12.13 21.49
N ASP A 132 21.68 12.08 20.60
CA ASP A 132 21.87 12.12 19.14
C ASP A 132 21.95 13.57 18.61
N VAL A 133 21.19 14.50 19.20
CA VAL A 133 21.08 15.91 18.74
C VAL A 133 22.34 16.74 19.00
N THR A 134 23.17 16.34 19.96
CA THR A 134 24.39 17.09 20.32
C THR A 134 25.61 16.71 19.49
N PHE A 135 25.56 15.60 18.72
CA PHE A 135 26.64 15.24 17.79
C PHE A 135 26.44 15.86 16.40
N GLU A 136 25.20 16.08 15.96
CA GLU A 136 24.91 16.56 14.59
C GLU A 136 24.98 18.09 14.41
N THR A 137 24.94 18.87 15.49
CA THR A 137 25.03 20.35 15.42
C THR A 137 26.42 20.88 15.02
N ARG A 138 27.38 20.00 14.72
CA ARG A 138 28.68 20.36 14.12
C ARG A 138 28.80 20.02 12.63
N ASP A 139 27.88 19.24 12.06
CA ASP A 139 27.93 18.79 10.66
C ASP A 139 26.98 19.57 9.73
N GLU A 140 26.07 20.40 10.26
CA GLU A 140 25.14 21.21 9.46
C GLU A 140 25.82 22.25 8.53
N GLU A 141 27.09 22.59 8.78
CA GLU A 141 27.87 23.49 7.90
C GLU A 141 28.63 22.73 6.79
N GLN A 142 28.74 21.41 6.87
CA GLN A 142 29.42 20.56 5.89
C GLN A 142 28.44 19.91 4.89
N GLU A 143 27.20 19.61 5.32
CA GLU A 143 26.20 18.91 4.49
C GLU A 143 25.72 19.73 3.27
N LYS A 144 25.72 21.07 3.37
CA LYS A 144 25.40 21.96 2.23
C LYS A 144 26.43 21.92 1.10
N SER A 145 27.62 21.36 1.33
CA SER A 145 28.64 21.18 0.30
C SER A 145 28.59 19.82 -0.40
N ASN A 146 27.95 18.79 0.19
CA ASN A 146 28.00 17.42 -0.34
C ASN A 146 26.83 17.08 -1.27
N GLN A 147 25.74 17.84 -1.23
CA GLN A 147 24.57 17.62 -2.08
C GLN A 147 24.82 17.82 -3.59
N ALA A 148 25.97 18.39 -3.97
CA ALA A 148 26.41 18.49 -5.37
C ALA A 148 27.25 17.30 -5.87
N GLN A 149 27.69 16.39 -5.00
CA GLN A 149 28.59 15.27 -5.38
C GLN A 149 27.95 13.89 -5.36
N GLU A 150 26.75 13.72 -4.78
CA GLU A 150 26.05 12.42 -4.76
C GLU A 150 25.04 12.23 -5.90
N MET A 151 24.87 13.24 -6.76
CA MET A 151 24.28 13.08 -8.11
C MET A 151 25.11 12.18 -9.06
N LYS A 152 26.21 11.57 -8.59
CA LYS A 152 27.14 10.77 -9.41
C LYS A 152 27.36 9.32 -8.98
N LYS A 153 26.65 8.81 -7.97
CA LYS A 153 26.79 7.41 -7.55
C LYS A 153 25.48 6.71 -7.21
N PHE A 154 24.49 6.83 -8.09
CA PHE A 154 23.51 5.77 -8.22
C PHE A 154 23.35 5.43 -9.70
N HIS A 155 24.29 4.62 -10.20
CA HIS A 155 24.11 3.95 -11.49
C HIS A 155 23.35 2.66 -11.20
N GLY A 156 22.02 2.76 -11.14
CA GLY A 156 21.22 1.60 -11.53
C GLY A 156 21.59 1.28 -12.97
N THR A 157 21.85 0.01 -13.28
CA THR A 157 22.12 -0.40 -14.66
C THR A 157 20.90 -0.03 -15.50
N PRO A 158 20.98 0.90 -16.46
CA PRO A 158 19.81 1.28 -17.25
C PRO A 158 19.32 0.05 -17.99
N VAL A 159 18.04 -0.30 -17.80
CA VAL A 159 17.40 -1.38 -18.56
C VAL A 159 17.20 -0.86 -19.98
N THR A 160 18.21 -1.07 -20.83
CA THR A 160 18.13 -0.78 -22.26
C THR A 160 17.27 -1.83 -22.97
N ALA A 161 16.80 -1.56 -24.19
CA ALA A 161 15.99 -2.51 -24.95
C ALA A 161 16.69 -3.88 -25.13
N GLU A 162 18.03 -3.88 -25.17
CA GLU A 162 18.87 -5.08 -25.23
C GLU A 162 18.86 -5.84 -23.89
N THR A 163 19.07 -5.14 -22.76
CA THR A 163 19.00 -5.75 -21.43
C THR A 163 17.60 -6.31 -21.11
N PHE A 164 16.55 -5.62 -21.57
CA PHE A 164 15.17 -6.10 -21.43
C PHE A 164 14.90 -7.32 -22.32
N ALA A 165 15.52 -7.42 -23.49
CA ALA A 165 15.40 -8.60 -24.35
C ALA A 165 16.08 -9.83 -23.75
N GLU A 166 17.27 -9.68 -23.18
CA GLU A 166 17.96 -10.76 -22.46
C GLU A 166 17.16 -11.22 -21.23
N TRP A 167 16.57 -10.28 -20.51
CA TRP A 167 15.72 -10.59 -19.35
C TRP A 167 14.43 -11.30 -19.77
N ARG A 168 13.81 -10.84 -20.86
CA ARG A 168 12.61 -11.46 -21.45
C ARG A 168 12.89 -12.88 -21.93
N GLU A 169 14.01 -13.09 -22.61
CA GLU A 169 14.40 -14.43 -23.10
C GLU A 169 14.61 -15.40 -21.93
N ARG A 170 15.24 -14.94 -20.84
CA ARG A 170 15.42 -15.76 -19.63
C ARG A 170 14.08 -16.08 -18.95
N PHE A 171 13.16 -15.12 -18.91
CA PHE A 171 11.81 -15.33 -18.38
C PHE A 171 10.99 -16.30 -19.26
N GLU A 172 11.03 -16.15 -20.58
CA GLU A 172 10.34 -17.05 -21.52
C GLU A 172 10.91 -18.48 -21.48
N TRP A 173 12.21 -18.62 -21.23
CA TRP A 173 12.82 -19.93 -20.97
C TRP A 173 12.25 -20.57 -19.69
N GLU A 174 12.22 -19.81 -18.59
CA GLU A 174 11.76 -20.30 -17.28
C GLU A 174 10.27 -20.71 -17.32
N VAL A 175 9.43 -19.92 -17.98
CA VAL A 175 8.00 -20.22 -18.19
C VAL A 175 7.82 -21.48 -19.04
N ARG A 176 8.64 -21.68 -20.07
CA ARG A 176 8.58 -22.87 -20.94
C ARG A 176 9.07 -24.13 -20.21
N GLU A 177 10.07 -24.03 -19.35
CA GLU A 177 10.51 -25.15 -18.50
C GLU A 177 9.43 -25.53 -17.48
N GLN A 178 8.76 -24.53 -16.90
CA GLN A 178 7.67 -24.73 -15.97
C GLN A 178 6.45 -25.35 -16.65
N SER A 179 6.08 -24.93 -17.87
CA SER A 179 4.98 -25.53 -18.63
C SER A 179 5.27 -26.99 -19.00
N GLN A 180 6.50 -27.31 -19.44
CA GLN A 180 6.90 -28.69 -19.76
C GLN A 180 6.95 -29.60 -18.53
N THR A 181 7.31 -29.05 -17.35
CA THR A 181 7.29 -29.77 -16.07
C THR A 181 5.85 -30.03 -15.61
N MET A 182 4.94 -29.10 -15.86
CA MET A 182 3.52 -29.24 -15.54
C MET A 182 2.81 -30.20 -16.50
N GLU A 183 3.16 -30.23 -17.78
CA GLU A 183 2.63 -31.21 -18.75
C GLU A 183 3.06 -32.64 -18.43
N LYS A 184 4.32 -32.85 -17.99
CA LYS A 184 4.80 -34.16 -17.54
C LYS A 184 4.10 -34.64 -16.25
N LYS A 185 3.71 -33.74 -15.35
CA LYS A 185 2.96 -34.07 -14.12
C LYS A 185 1.47 -34.34 -14.36
N HIS A 186 0.89 -33.79 -15.42
CA HIS A 186 -0.53 -34.00 -15.77
C HIS A 186 -0.77 -35.26 -16.59
N GLN A 187 0.26 -35.90 -17.15
CA GLN A 187 0.10 -37.13 -17.93
C GLN A 187 -0.23 -38.36 -17.09
N ASP A 188 0.08 -38.34 -15.78
CA ASP A 188 -0.07 -39.49 -14.87
C ASP A 188 -1.28 -39.37 -13.93
N LYS A 189 -1.93 -38.19 -13.86
CA LYS A 189 -3.06 -37.93 -12.95
C LYS A 189 -4.36 -37.82 -13.73
N PRO A 190 -5.37 -38.69 -13.48
CA PRO A 190 -6.66 -38.58 -14.14
C PRO A 190 -7.29 -37.21 -13.84
N THR A 191 -7.90 -36.62 -14.87
CA THR A 191 -8.54 -35.31 -14.73
C THR A 191 -9.79 -35.42 -13.84
N GLY A 192 -10.27 -34.30 -13.30
CA GLY A 192 -11.51 -34.30 -12.49
C GLY A 192 -12.73 -34.85 -13.24
N ARG A 193 -12.74 -34.74 -14.58
CA ARG A 193 -13.77 -35.34 -15.44
C ARG A 193 -13.65 -36.87 -15.50
N ASP A 194 -12.44 -37.41 -15.55
CA ASP A 194 -12.21 -38.87 -15.54
C ASP A 194 -12.62 -39.49 -14.20
N TYR A 195 -12.31 -38.82 -13.08
CA TYR A 195 -12.81 -39.23 -11.76
C TYR A 195 -14.33 -39.29 -11.72
N PHE A 196 -15.00 -38.29 -12.28
CA PHE A 196 -16.47 -38.23 -12.31
C PHE A 196 -17.09 -39.35 -13.17
N MET A 197 -16.43 -39.73 -14.27
CA MET A 197 -16.91 -40.83 -15.12
C MET A 197 -16.61 -42.22 -14.56
N GLN A 198 -15.48 -42.40 -13.87
CA GLN A 198 -15.11 -43.68 -13.25
C GLN A 198 -15.87 -43.94 -11.95
N ASN A 199 -16.21 -42.90 -11.19
CA ASN A 199 -16.95 -43.02 -9.94
C ASN A 199 -18.46 -43.11 -10.21
N LYS A 200 -18.87 -44.21 -10.87
CA LYS A 200 -20.28 -44.53 -11.14
C LYS A 200 -20.91 -45.21 -9.92
N ALA A 201 -20.89 -44.51 -8.79
CA ALA A 201 -21.52 -44.89 -7.53
C ALA A 201 -22.34 -43.68 -7.07
N ILE A 202 -23.65 -43.69 -6.83
CA ILE A 202 -24.69 -44.71 -6.70
C ILE A 202 -25.98 -43.95 -7.09
N VAL A 203 -26.55 -44.26 -8.24
CA VAL A 203 -28.01 -44.22 -8.40
C VAL A 203 -28.35 -45.67 -8.68
N THR A 204 -28.40 -46.46 -7.60
CA THR A 204 -28.90 -47.82 -7.69
C THR A 204 -30.41 -47.75 -7.82
N GLU A 205 -31.01 -48.71 -8.52
CA GLU A 205 -32.47 -48.85 -8.59
C GLU A 205 -33.09 -48.90 -7.17
N GLU A 206 -32.31 -49.31 -6.16
CA GLU A 206 -32.65 -49.28 -4.74
C GLU A 206 -32.80 -47.85 -4.17
N ALA A 207 -31.95 -46.90 -4.61
CA ALA A 207 -32.04 -45.50 -4.21
C ALA A 207 -33.23 -44.80 -4.90
N GLU A 208 -33.47 -45.07 -6.18
CA GLU A 208 -34.65 -44.53 -6.88
C GLU A 208 -35.96 -45.10 -6.31
N ALA A 209 -36.01 -46.40 -6.01
CA ALA A 209 -37.16 -47.03 -5.39
C ALA A 209 -37.46 -46.48 -3.98
N PHE A 210 -36.43 -46.11 -3.21
CA PHE A 210 -36.62 -45.47 -1.90
C PHE A 210 -37.32 -44.11 -2.03
N TRP A 211 -36.85 -43.25 -2.94
CA TRP A 211 -37.45 -41.93 -3.16
C TRP A 211 -38.85 -42.01 -3.77
N GLU A 212 -39.12 -43.00 -4.64
CA GLU A 212 -40.42 -43.20 -5.26
C GLU A 212 -41.47 -43.74 -4.26
N ALA A 213 -41.06 -44.64 -3.35
CA ALA A 213 -41.92 -45.12 -2.26
C ALA A 213 -42.23 -44.02 -1.24
N GLU A 214 -41.26 -43.14 -0.93
CA GLU A 214 -41.48 -42.00 -0.06
C GLU A 214 -42.45 -40.98 -0.68
N ALA A 215 -42.31 -40.68 -1.97
CA ALA A 215 -43.22 -39.78 -2.68
C ALA A 215 -44.67 -40.30 -2.69
N ALA A 216 -44.88 -41.61 -2.86
CA ALA A 216 -46.22 -42.22 -2.87
C ALA A 216 -46.94 -42.17 -1.51
N MET A 217 -46.22 -42.00 -0.39
CA MET A 217 -46.86 -41.84 0.93
C MET A 217 -47.50 -40.46 1.12
N TYR A 218 -47.04 -39.44 0.40
CA TYR A 218 -47.57 -38.08 0.50
C TYR A 218 -48.75 -37.80 -0.45
N ASP A 219 -49.02 -38.70 -1.42
CA ASP A 219 -50.09 -38.55 -2.42
C ASP A 219 -51.44 -39.17 -1.98
N ASN A 220 -51.46 -40.03 -0.95
CA ASN A 220 -52.70 -40.64 -0.43
C ASN A 220 -53.34 -39.85 0.74
N GLY A 221 -53.01 -38.56 0.88
CA GLY A 221 -53.42 -37.70 1.99
C GLY A 221 -54.65 -36.82 1.78
N ASP A 222 -55.32 -36.88 0.61
CA ASP A 222 -56.55 -36.13 0.35
C ASP A 222 -57.63 -37.00 -0.31
N ASN A 223 -58.39 -37.72 0.54
CA ASN A 223 -59.84 -37.93 0.36
C ASN A 223 -60.53 -38.30 1.69
#